data_AF-A0A8S9BE65-F1
#
_entry.id   AF-A0A8S9BE65-F1
#
_cell.length_a   1.000
_cell.length_b   1.000
_cell.length_c   1.000
_cell.angle_alpha   90.00
_cell.angle_beta   90.00
_cell.angle_gamma   90.00
#
_symmetry.space_group_name_H-M   'P 1'
#
loop_
_entity.id
_entity.type
_entity.pdbx_description
1 polymer ?
#
loop_
_entity_poly.entity_id
_entity_poly.type
_entity_poly.pdbx_seq_one_letter_code
_entity_poly.pdbx_strand_id
1 'polypeptide(L)'
;MLGLLKSLLAQGTFSHLAMSKTITPACSGLYMLAIQAAGAFEFFVEEKTVLYDDMHPPPSVEDFLVVPRTLERKISNPMQAHKLYSVTIKVQPYVPAGETSEPQMIEEVATESEQTVLVLYGGNPIDISAYEHLVNAILFVHLGRPVQVAKKWRWSRRSDTPRVFTLGIEPEDTHLDIDLDLDYLEGIVIKVRIANIGFVAGHEVVQVYILGIKPAVPRAREELKAFDKIWLEPGEAKTATIEISERNAFSWWDHRTKGGEC
;
A
#
# COMPACT_ATOMS: atom_id res chain seq x y z
N MET A 1 3.74 4.61 -0.18
CA MET A 1 3.43 4.59 -1.62
C MET A 1 2.21 3.68 -1.74
N LEU A 2 1.00 4.21 -1.97
CA LEU A 2 -0.18 3.35 -2.15
C LEU A 2 -0.05 2.62 -3.48
N GLY A 3 -0.38 1.33 -3.50
CA GLY A 3 -0.60 0.62 -4.75
C GLY A 3 -1.88 1.15 -5.39
N LEU A 4 -1.78 1.58 -6.65
CA LEU A 4 -2.94 1.95 -7.46
C LEU A 4 -3.21 0.81 -8.44
N LEU A 5 -4.47 0.42 -8.58
CA LEU A 5 -4.90 -0.43 -9.68
C LEU A 5 -4.63 0.30 -11.00
N LYS A 6 -4.04 -0.38 -11.98
CA LYS A 6 -3.69 0.24 -13.26
C LYS A 6 -4.96 0.69 -13.98
N SER A 7 -5.05 2.00 -14.27
CA SER A 7 -6.15 2.58 -15.05
C SER A 7 -6.13 2.08 -16.50
N LEU A 8 -7.31 1.98 -17.12
CA LEU A 8 -7.44 1.78 -18.56
C LEU A 8 -6.77 2.92 -19.34
N LEU A 9 -5.86 2.57 -20.25
CA LEU A 9 -5.32 3.49 -21.24
C LEU A 9 -6.06 3.25 -22.56
N ALA A 10 -6.83 4.25 -23.01
CA ALA A 10 -7.62 4.17 -24.24
C ALA A 10 -6.72 3.96 -25.48
N GLN A 11 -7.07 2.99 -26.32
CA GLN A 11 -6.33 2.67 -27.56
C GLN A 11 -6.57 3.73 -28.65
N GLY A 12 -5.49 4.32 -29.14
CA GLY A 12 -5.47 5.21 -30.29
C GLY A 12 -4.08 5.29 -30.91
N THR A 13 -4.02 5.43 -32.23
CA THR A 13 -2.81 5.47 -33.09
C THR A 13 -1.69 6.35 -32.53
N PHE A 14 -0.57 5.72 -32.16
CA PHE A 14 0.74 6.27 -31.74
C PHE A 14 0.77 7.71 -31.18
N SER A 15 0.59 7.85 -29.85
CA SER A 15 1.59 8.35 -28.89
C SER A 15 0.91 8.68 -27.54
N HIS A 16 1.33 8.03 -26.44
CA HIS A 16 0.85 8.40 -25.10
C HIS A 16 1.92 9.14 -24.28
N LEU A 17 3.21 9.05 -24.64
CA LEU A 17 4.27 9.84 -24.02
C LEU A 17 5.30 10.29 -25.06
N ALA A 18 5.57 11.60 -25.11
CA ALA A 18 6.68 12.18 -25.83
C ALA A 18 7.51 13.03 -24.87
N MET A 19 8.82 12.79 -24.83
CA MET A 19 9.76 13.59 -24.05
C MET A 19 10.77 14.21 -25.01
N SER A 20 10.92 15.53 -24.93
CA SER A 20 11.88 16.26 -25.75
C SER A 20 12.83 17.06 -24.87
N LYS A 21 14.10 17.10 -25.25
CA LYS A 21 15.11 17.90 -24.60
C LYS A 21 16.14 18.37 -25.61
N THR A 22 16.65 19.56 -25.39
CA THR A 22 17.75 20.09 -26.17
C THR A 22 19.08 19.79 -25.49
N ILE A 23 20.06 19.30 -26.26
CA ILE A 23 21.42 19.02 -25.78
C ILE A 23 22.46 19.75 -26.61
N THR A 24 23.55 20.17 -25.96
CA THR A 24 24.69 20.85 -26.60
C THR A 24 25.96 20.09 -26.25
N PRO A 25 26.54 19.31 -27.19
CA PRO A 25 27.79 18.59 -26.97
C PRO A 25 28.94 19.56 -26.68
N ALA A 26 29.79 19.25 -25.71
CA ALA A 26 30.99 20.05 -25.45
C ALA A 26 32.09 19.84 -26.50
N CYS A 27 32.14 18.65 -27.11
CA CYS A 27 33.15 18.25 -28.09
C CYS A 27 32.50 17.49 -29.25
N SER A 28 33.17 17.47 -30.41
CA SER A 28 32.72 16.70 -31.56
C SER A 28 33.11 15.24 -31.39
N GLY A 29 32.23 14.31 -31.71
CA GLY A 29 32.51 12.88 -31.57
C GLY A 29 31.28 12.01 -31.68
N LEU A 30 31.46 10.71 -31.41
CA LEU A 30 30.37 9.75 -31.29
C LEU A 30 29.82 9.77 -29.87
N TYR A 31 28.53 10.07 -29.74
CA TYR A 31 27.81 10.04 -28.48
C TYR A 31 26.95 8.78 -28.41
N MET A 32 27.05 8.05 -27.31
CA MET A 32 26.15 6.92 -27.05
C MET A 32 24.83 7.46 -26.48
N LEU A 33 23.76 7.26 -27.23
CA LEU A 33 22.39 7.52 -26.77
C LEU A 33 21.79 6.20 -26.34
N ALA A 34 21.24 6.16 -25.12
CA ALA A 34 20.67 4.96 -24.53
C ALA A 34 19.23 5.21 -24.07
N ILE A 35 18.39 4.19 -24.20
CA ILE A 35 17.01 4.20 -23.74
C ILE A 35 16.65 2.87 -23.11
N GLN A 36 15.88 2.93 -22.03
CA GLN A 36 15.20 1.79 -21.44
C GLN A 36 13.71 2.15 -21.39
N ALA A 37 12.86 1.34 -22.03
CA ALA A 37 11.43 1.62 -22.15
C ALA A 37 10.60 0.35 -21.90
N ALA A 38 9.38 0.56 -21.38
CA ALA A 38 8.38 -0.48 -21.19
C ALA A 38 7.35 -0.44 -22.32
N GLY A 39 7.78 -0.84 -23.51
CA GLY A 39 6.98 -0.83 -24.74
C GLY A 39 7.75 -0.25 -25.93
N ALA A 40 7.12 -0.29 -27.10
CA ALA A 40 7.72 0.18 -28.34
C ALA A 40 8.12 1.66 -28.25
N PHE A 41 9.22 2.04 -28.89
CA PHE A 41 9.70 3.41 -28.85
C PHE A 41 10.38 3.84 -30.15
N GLU A 42 10.38 5.14 -30.38
CA GLU A 42 11.19 5.81 -31.40
C GLU A 42 12.01 6.92 -30.77
N PHE A 43 13.30 6.94 -31.07
CA PHE A 43 14.27 7.94 -30.62
C PHE A 43 14.69 8.82 -31.80
N PHE A 44 14.49 10.13 -31.67
CA PHE A 44 14.79 11.14 -32.68
C PHE A 44 15.93 12.06 -32.24
N VAL A 45 16.79 12.41 -33.19
CA VAL A 45 17.74 13.52 -33.10
C VAL A 45 17.50 14.43 -34.31
N GLU A 46 17.17 15.70 -34.09
CA GLU A 46 16.83 16.65 -35.16
C GLU A 46 15.73 16.10 -36.10
N GLU A 47 14.66 15.56 -35.50
CA GLU A 47 13.53 14.93 -36.20
C GLU A 47 13.86 13.64 -36.99
N LYS A 48 15.11 13.21 -37.02
CA LYS A 48 15.52 11.94 -37.65
C LYS A 48 15.48 10.82 -36.64
N THR A 49 14.79 9.73 -36.96
CA THR A 49 14.82 8.50 -36.15
C THR A 49 16.23 7.93 -36.15
N VAL A 50 16.84 7.84 -34.97
CA VAL A 50 18.18 7.25 -34.75
C VAL A 50 18.11 5.87 -34.13
N LEU A 51 17.02 5.54 -33.43
CA LEU A 51 16.82 4.23 -32.82
C LEU A 51 15.32 3.93 -32.74
N TYR A 52 14.95 2.70 -33.08
CA TYR A 52 13.59 2.18 -32.99
C TYR A 52 13.64 0.75 -32.47
N ASP A 53 12.71 0.40 -31.61
CA ASP A 53 12.47 -0.98 -31.18
C ASP A 53 10.97 -1.14 -30.92
N ASP A 54 10.37 -2.18 -31.49
CA ASP A 54 8.97 -2.55 -31.21
C ASP A 54 8.82 -3.32 -29.88
N MET A 55 9.96 -3.66 -29.26
CA MET A 55 10.09 -4.44 -28.04
C MET A 55 9.37 -5.78 -28.16
N HIS A 56 9.63 -6.52 -29.25
CA HIS A 56 9.13 -7.89 -29.44
C HIS A 56 10.20 -8.97 -29.15
N PRO A 57 9.93 -9.97 -28.29
CA PRO A 57 8.74 -10.12 -27.46
C PRO A 57 8.66 -9.06 -26.35
N PRO A 58 7.45 -8.75 -25.83
CA PRO A 58 7.28 -7.73 -24.82
C PRO A 58 8.08 -8.05 -23.55
N PRO A 59 8.66 -7.03 -22.91
CA PRO A 59 9.49 -7.23 -21.74
C PRO A 59 8.69 -7.80 -20.58
N SER A 60 9.22 -8.84 -19.94
CA SER A 60 8.62 -9.47 -18.78
C SER A 60 8.84 -8.62 -17.51
N VAL A 61 8.08 -8.91 -16.45
CA VAL A 61 8.33 -8.28 -15.13
C VAL A 61 9.75 -8.60 -14.62
N GLU A 62 10.25 -9.80 -14.91
CA GLU A 62 11.60 -10.23 -14.55
C GLU A 62 12.67 -9.41 -15.27
N ASP A 63 12.44 -9.02 -16.53
CA ASP A 63 13.35 -8.15 -17.26
C ASP A 63 13.50 -6.78 -16.58
N PHE A 64 12.44 -6.25 -15.96
CA PHE A 64 12.53 -4.99 -15.19
C PHE A 64 13.19 -5.16 -13.82
N LEU A 65 12.83 -6.21 -13.09
CA LEU A 65 13.19 -6.36 -11.68
C LEU A 65 14.51 -7.09 -11.47
N VAL A 66 14.85 -8.04 -12.34
CA VAL A 66 15.98 -8.97 -12.15
C VAL A 66 17.11 -8.66 -13.12
N VAL A 67 16.79 -8.35 -14.38
CA VAL A 67 17.82 -8.16 -15.43
C VAL A 67 17.60 -6.88 -16.27
N PRO A 68 17.51 -5.68 -15.67
CA PRO A 68 17.14 -4.44 -16.39
C PRO A 68 18.05 -4.07 -17.55
N ARG A 69 19.28 -4.59 -17.60
CA ARG A 69 20.22 -4.35 -18.69
C ARG A 69 19.75 -4.96 -20.02
N THR A 70 18.90 -5.99 -20.02
CA THR A 70 18.34 -6.59 -21.25
C THR A 70 17.40 -5.65 -21.98
N LEU A 71 16.88 -4.63 -21.28
CA LEU A 71 15.92 -3.65 -21.79
C LEU A 71 16.58 -2.40 -22.35
N GLU A 72 17.89 -2.22 -22.12
CA GLU A 72 18.61 -1.05 -22.61
C GLU A 72 18.93 -1.21 -24.10
N ARG A 73 18.59 -0.19 -24.89
CA ARG A 73 18.97 -0.06 -26.29
C ARG A 73 19.88 1.13 -26.46
N LYS A 74 20.91 0.97 -27.29
CA LYS A 74 21.99 1.95 -27.49
C LYS A 74 22.22 2.21 -28.96
N ILE A 75 22.49 3.46 -29.28
CA ILE A 75 22.98 3.86 -30.61
C ILE A 75 24.13 4.87 -30.46
N SER A 76 25.15 4.72 -31.28
CA SER A 76 26.20 5.73 -31.43
C SER A 76 25.75 6.76 -32.46
N ASN A 77 25.60 8.02 -32.06
CA ASN A 77 25.20 9.12 -32.92
C ASN A 77 26.33 10.16 -33.02
N PRO A 78 26.79 10.52 -34.23
CA PRO A 78 27.81 11.56 -34.39
C PRO A 78 27.22 12.94 -34.07
N MET A 79 27.93 13.71 -33.27
CA MET A 79 27.52 15.06 -32.90
C MET A 79 28.70 16.03 -32.98
N GLN A 80 28.37 17.31 -33.15
CA GLN A 80 29.32 18.42 -33.30
C GLN A 80 29.39 19.25 -32.03
N ALA A 81 30.60 19.66 -31.64
CA ALA A 81 30.84 20.56 -30.52
C ALA A 81 30.01 21.84 -30.66
N HIS A 82 29.37 22.24 -29.56
CA HIS A 82 28.60 23.47 -29.40
C HIS A 82 27.39 23.62 -30.33
N LYS A 83 27.08 22.63 -31.17
CA LYS A 83 25.84 22.60 -31.93
C LYS A 83 24.69 22.16 -31.02
N LEU A 84 23.57 22.85 -31.14
CA LEU A 84 22.33 22.53 -30.44
C LEU A 84 21.63 21.36 -31.16
N TYR A 85 21.18 20.35 -30.41
CA TYR A 85 20.40 19.22 -30.93
C TYR A 85 19.10 19.06 -30.14
N SER A 86 17.97 18.98 -30.86
CA SER A 86 16.69 18.54 -30.34
C SER A 86 16.66 17.01 -30.31
N VAL A 87 16.43 16.45 -29.13
CA VAL A 87 16.40 15.03 -28.89
C VAL A 87 15.03 14.67 -28.35
N THR A 88 14.30 13.80 -29.05
CA THR A 88 12.92 13.45 -28.72
C THR A 88 12.76 11.95 -28.63
N ILE A 89 12.08 11.47 -27.61
CA ILE A 89 11.70 10.06 -27.47
C ILE A 89 10.19 9.99 -27.49
N LYS A 90 9.64 9.14 -28.35
CA LYS A 90 8.22 8.76 -28.33
C LYS A 90 8.12 7.33 -27.84
N VAL A 91 7.27 7.08 -26.85
CA VAL A 91 7.04 5.75 -26.29
C VAL A 91 5.57 5.39 -26.45
N GLN A 92 5.33 4.19 -26.96
CA GLN A 92 4.07 3.48 -26.82
C GLN A 92 4.23 2.46 -25.70
N PRO A 93 3.61 2.68 -24.53
CA PRO A 93 3.66 1.72 -23.44
C PRO A 93 3.16 0.34 -23.91
N TYR A 94 3.80 -0.72 -23.42
CA TYR A 94 3.31 -2.07 -23.64
C TYR A 94 1.92 -2.21 -23.00
N VAL A 95 0.94 -2.58 -23.82
CA VAL A 95 -0.40 -2.97 -23.38
C VAL A 95 -0.53 -4.47 -23.68
N PRO A 96 -0.57 -5.34 -22.66
CA PRO A 96 -0.81 -6.77 -22.87
C PRO A 96 -2.11 -6.98 -23.64
N ALA A 97 -2.04 -7.73 -24.74
CA ALA A 97 -3.24 -8.08 -25.50
C ALA A 97 -4.12 -9.03 -24.67
N GLY A 98 -5.33 -8.60 -24.33
CA GLY A 98 -6.31 -9.44 -23.65
C GLY A 98 -6.26 -9.45 -22.13
N GLU A 99 -5.44 -8.62 -21.48
CA GLU A 99 -5.66 -8.32 -20.06
C GLU A 99 -6.78 -7.28 -19.96
N THR A 100 -7.96 -7.71 -19.50
CA THR A 100 -8.87 -6.80 -18.81
C THR A 100 -8.06 -6.19 -17.67
N SER A 101 -8.01 -4.86 -17.59
CA SER A 101 -7.38 -4.23 -16.43
C SER A 101 -8.08 -4.79 -15.17
N GLU A 102 -7.33 -5.05 -14.09
CA GLU A 102 -7.91 -5.57 -12.84
C GLU A 102 -9.19 -4.81 -12.43
N PRO A 103 -9.28 -3.46 -12.56
CA PRO A 103 -10.53 -2.71 -12.46
C PRO A 103 -11.69 -3.19 -13.32
N GLN A 104 -11.46 -3.33 -14.62
CA GLN A 104 -12.48 -3.74 -15.58
C GLN A 104 -12.98 -5.15 -15.29
N MET A 105 -12.08 -6.06 -14.92
CA MET A 105 -12.46 -7.41 -14.53
C MET A 105 -13.34 -7.40 -13.27
N ILE A 106 -13.04 -6.56 -12.28
CA ILE A 106 -13.87 -6.42 -11.08
C ILE A 106 -15.27 -5.91 -11.45
N GLU A 107 -15.35 -4.88 -12.30
CA GLU A 107 -16.63 -4.30 -12.76
C GLU A 107 -17.46 -5.31 -13.55
N GLU A 108 -16.85 -6.03 -14.49
CA GLU A 108 -17.52 -7.04 -15.32
C GLU A 108 -18.06 -8.19 -14.47
N VAL A 109 -17.24 -8.75 -13.57
CA VAL A 109 -17.67 -9.84 -12.68
C VAL A 109 -18.77 -9.38 -11.72
N ALA A 110 -18.65 -8.19 -11.15
CA ALA A 110 -19.66 -7.63 -10.26
C ALA A 110 -20.98 -7.31 -10.97
N THR A 111 -20.94 -7.01 -12.27
CA THR A 111 -22.14 -6.77 -13.08
C THR A 111 -22.89 -8.07 -13.36
N GLU A 112 -22.17 -9.18 -13.58
CA GLU A 112 -22.76 -10.47 -13.91
C GLU A 112 -23.12 -11.32 -12.68
N SER A 113 -22.57 -11.01 -11.50
CA SER A 113 -22.80 -11.76 -10.25
C SER A 113 -23.18 -10.87 -9.07
N GLU A 114 -24.36 -11.12 -8.51
CA GLU A 114 -24.86 -10.45 -7.30
C GLU A 114 -24.11 -10.85 -6.00
N GLN A 115 -23.31 -11.93 -6.07
CA GLN A 115 -22.52 -12.45 -4.94
C GLN A 115 -21.05 -12.55 -5.33
N THR A 116 -20.34 -11.44 -5.15
CA THR A 116 -18.93 -11.31 -5.49
C THR A 116 -18.08 -11.06 -4.24
N VAL A 117 -17.01 -11.84 -4.10
CA VAL A 117 -15.99 -11.68 -3.05
C VAL A 117 -14.66 -11.31 -3.72
N LEU A 118 -14.14 -10.12 -3.40
CA LEU A 118 -12.86 -9.66 -3.91
C LEU A 118 -11.72 -10.14 -3.02
N VAL A 119 -10.85 -11.00 -3.54
CA VAL A 119 -9.66 -11.48 -2.84
C VAL A 119 -8.43 -10.72 -3.31
N LEU A 120 -7.84 -9.91 -2.44
CA LEU A 120 -6.71 -9.04 -2.74
C LEU A 120 -5.40 -9.68 -2.27
N TYR A 121 -4.44 -9.80 -3.18
CA TYR A 121 -3.08 -10.23 -2.86
C TYR A 121 -2.13 -9.03 -2.90
N GLY A 122 -1.56 -8.67 -1.75
CA GLY A 122 -0.64 -7.54 -1.68
C GLY A 122 0.14 -7.48 -0.37
N GLY A 123 1.34 -6.90 -0.43
CA GLY A 123 2.14 -6.58 0.77
C GLY A 123 1.95 -5.15 1.28
N ASN A 124 1.31 -4.29 0.48
CA ASN A 124 1.06 -2.89 0.77
C ASN A 124 -0.42 -2.56 0.60
N PRO A 125 -0.92 -1.46 1.19
CA PRO A 125 -2.27 -0.98 0.94
C PRO A 125 -2.53 -0.75 -0.55
N ILE A 126 -3.68 -1.24 -1.02
CA ILE A 126 -4.20 -1.05 -2.37
C ILE A 126 -5.45 -0.17 -2.25
N ASP A 127 -5.52 0.90 -3.04
CA ASP A 127 -6.73 1.73 -3.09
C ASP A 127 -7.81 1.03 -3.92
N ILE A 128 -8.88 0.63 -3.25
CA ILE A 128 -10.06 -0.03 -3.84
C ILE A 128 -11.34 0.77 -3.61
N SER A 129 -11.23 2.04 -3.20
CA SER A 129 -12.39 2.87 -2.85
C SER A 129 -13.41 2.97 -4.00
N ALA A 130 -12.93 2.96 -5.24
CA ALA A 130 -13.76 2.97 -6.44
C ALA A 130 -14.56 1.67 -6.64
N TYR A 131 -14.19 0.56 -6.02
CA TYR A 131 -14.76 -0.77 -6.28
C TYR A 131 -15.41 -1.41 -5.05
N GLU A 132 -15.21 -0.86 -3.84
CA GLU A 132 -15.76 -1.41 -2.59
C GLU A 132 -17.27 -1.63 -2.65
N HIS A 133 -17.98 -0.75 -3.35
CA HIS A 133 -19.44 -0.79 -3.46
C HIS A 133 -19.95 -1.83 -4.47
N LEU A 134 -19.08 -2.39 -5.30
CA LEU A 134 -19.44 -3.37 -6.33
C LEU A 134 -19.42 -4.81 -5.81
N VAL A 135 -18.84 -5.05 -4.62
CA VAL A 135 -18.62 -6.41 -4.10
C VAL A 135 -19.22 -6.58 -2.70
N ASN A 136 -19.62 -7.80 -2.36
CA ASN A 136 -20.28 -8.12 -1.09
C ASN A 136 -19.29 -8.34 0.05
N ALA A 137 -18.06 -8.71 -0.28
CA ALA A 137 -16.97 -8.89 0.67
C ALA A 137 -15.61 -8.64 0.03
N ILE A 138 -14.66 -8.21 0.84
CA ILE A 138 -13.26 -8.05 0.48
C ILE A 138 -12.44 -8.86 1.47
N LEU A 139 -11.51 -9.66 0.97
CA LEU A 139 -10.57 -10.44 1.75
C LEU A 139 -9.15 -10.03 1.34
N PHE A 140 -8.36 -9.54 2.29
CA PHE A 140 -6.96 -9.22 2.03
C PHE A 140 -6.07 -10.38 2.44
N VAL A 141 -5.54 -11.10 1.46
CA VAL A 141 -4.65 -12.25 1.64
C VAL A 141 -3.24 -11.81 1.29
N HIS A 142 -2.46 -11.47 2.32
CA HIS A 142 -1.05 -11.11 2.14
C HIS A 142 -0.29 -12.22 1.39
N LEU A 143 0.87 -11.91 0.81
CA LEU A 143 1.74 -12.87 0.12
C LEU A 143 2.12 -14.06 1.03
N GLY A 144 1.42 -15.18 0.88
CA GLY A 144 1.82 -16.49 1.43
C GLY A 144 1.32 -16.89 2.82
N ARG A 145 0.42 -16.12 3.47
CA ARG A 145 -0.27 -16.58 4.69
C ARG A 145 -1.75 -16.21 4.63
N PRO A 146 -2.69 -17.13 4.94
CA PRO A 146 -4.09 -16.77 5.09
C PRO A 146 -4.20 -15.78 6.27
N VAL A 147 -4.56 -14.54 5.99
CA VAL A 147 -4.88 -13.54 7.00
C VAL A 147 -6.37 -13.22 6.90
N GLN A 148 -6.93 -12.93 8.07
CA GLN A 148 -8.34 -12.81 8.39
C GLN A 148 -9.12 -11.87 7.45
N VAL A 149 -10.42 -12.17 7.33
CA VAL A 149 -11.42 -11.31 6.67
C VAL A 149 -11.41 -9.94 7.33
N ALA A 150 -11.12 -8.89 6.56
CA ALA A 150 -11.23 -7.51 7.01
C ALA A 150 -12.44 -6.87 6.31
N LYS A 151 -13.54 -6.68 7.04
CA LYS A 151 -14.66 -5.85 6.59
C LYS A 151 -14.68 -4.51 7.34
N LYS A 152 -14.90 -3.45 6.55
CA LYS A 152 -15.28 -2.06 6.83
C LYS A 152 -15.14 -1.52 8.26
N TRP A 153 -14.10 -0.70 8.48
CA TRP A 153 -14.00 0.18 9.65
C TRP A 153 -14.20 1.64 9.26
N ARG A 154 -15.22 2.29 9.83
CA ARG A 154 -15.41 3.74 9.75
C ARG A 154 -14.99 4.37 11.08
N TRP A 155 -13.91 5.14 11.03
CA TRP A 155 -13.49 6.02 12.13
C TRP A 155 -14.63 6.97 12.53
N SER A 156 -15.18 6.82 13.73
CA SER A 156 -16.02 7.86 14.33
C SER A 156 -15.22 8.61 15.40
N ARG A 157 -14.98 9.89 15.14
CA ARG A 157 -14.38 10.82 16.10
C ARG A 157 -15.43 11.15 17.15
N ARG A 158 -15.25 10.69 18.39
CA ARG A 158 -15.73 11.38 19.61
C ARG A 158 -15.21 10.68 20.89
N SER A 159 -14.86 11.51 21.86
CA SER A 159 -14.54 11.27 23.29
C SER A 159 -13.08 11.08 23.70
N ASP A 160 -12.78 11.65 24.87
CA ASP A 160 -11.47 11.99 25.43
C ASP A 160 -11.02 10.99 26.53
N THR A 161 -11.35 9.70 26.38
CA THR A 161 -10.95 8.61 27.29
C THR A 161 -9.96 7.66 26.61
N PRO A 162 -9.11 6.92 27.37
CA PRO A 162 -8.37 5.80 26.80
C PRO A 162 -9.36 4.84 26.11
N ARG A 163 -9.05 4.46 24.87
CA ARG A 163 -9.94 3.68 24.01
C ARG A 163 -9.35 2.29 23.85
N VAL A 164 -10.12 1.27 24.22
CA VAL A 164 -9.85 -0.13 23.90
C VAL A 164 -10.60 -0.44 22.62
N PHE A 165 -9.89 -0.97 21.62
CA PHE A 165 -10.49 -1.44 20.38
C PHE A 165 -10.29 -2.95 20.26
N THR A 166 -11.24 -3.60 19.61
CA THR A 166 -11.21 -5.02 19.31
C THR A 166 -11.09 -5.25 17.79
N LEU A 167 -10.37 -6.30 17.38
CA LEU A 167 -10.13 -6.70 16.00
C LEU A 167 -10.22 -8.24 15.91
N GLY A 168 -11.43 -8.76 15.66
CA GLY A 168 -11.72 -10.19 15.48
C GLY A 168 -13.12 -10.57 15.97
N ILE A 169 -13.76 -11.59 15.36
CA ILE A 169 -15.22 -11.85 15.45
C ILE A 169 -16.05 -10.67 14.91
N GLU A 170 -17.18 -10.94 14.26
CA GLU A 170 -17.97 -9.85 13.67
C GLU A 170 -18.44 -8.89 14.78
N PRO A 171 -18.44 -7.55 14.58
CA PRO A 171 -18.83 -6.59 15.62
C PRO A 171 -20.25 -6.80 16.18
N GLU A 172 -21.12 -7.44 15.39
CA GLU A 172 -22.47 -7.86 15.78
C GLU A 172 -22.50 -9.14 16.63
N ASP A 173 -21.42 -9.92 16.60
CA ASP A 173 -21.22 -11.19 17.31
C ASP A 173 -20.30 -11.05 18.56
N THR A 174 -19.94 -9.83 18.95
CA THR A 174 -19.13 -9.56 20.15
C THR A 174 -19.84 -8.56 21.07
N HIS A 175 -20.10 -8.96 22.33
CA HIS A 175 -20.52 -8.02 23.38
C HIS A 175 -19.30 -7.68 24.25
N LEU A 176 -18.93 -6.40 24.27
CA LEU A 176 -17.82 -5.91 25.06
C LEU A 176 -18.35 -5.22 26.31
N ASP A 177 -17.99 -5.75 27.48
CA ASP A 177 -18.25 -5.11 28.77
C ASP A 177 -16.90 -4.76 29.39
N ILE A 178 -16.57 -3.46 29.39
CA ILE A 178 -15.26 -2.96 29.80
C ILE A 178 -15.33 -2.60 31.29
N ASP A 179 -14.72 -3.42 32.14
CA ASP A 179 -14.47 -3.10 33.54
C ASP A 179 -12.98 -2.76 33.72
N LEU A 180 -12.66 -1.47 33.82
CA LEU A 180 -11.29 -0.96 33.95
C LEU A 180 -10.90 -0.90 35.42
N ASP A 181 -10.12 -1.88 35.87
CA ASP A 181 -9.43 -1.85 37.16
C ASP A 181 -7.97 -1.44 36.95
N LEU A 182 -7.65 -0.18 37.28
CA LEU A 182 -6.34 0.43 37.07
C LEU A 182 -5.56 0.46 38.39
N ASP A 183 -4.58 -0.43 38.55
CA ASP A 183 -3.64 -0.37 39.67
C ASP A 183 -2.38 0.41 39.29
N TYR A 184 -2.39 1.71 39.59
CA TYR A 184 -1.37 2.69 39.18
C TYR A 184 -0.05 2.61 39.97
N LEU A 185 0.06 1.79 41.02
CA LEU A 185 1.20 1.83 41.93
C LEU A 185 2.42 1.02 41.46
N GLU A 186 2.25 0.06 40.55
CA GLU A 186 3.34 -0.80 40.04
C GLU A 186 3.44 -0.85 38.51
N GLY A 187 2.55 -0.14 37.81
CA GLY A 187 2.43 -0.15 36.35
C GLY A 187 1.02 0.25 35.94
N ILE A 188 0.63 -0.07 34.72
CA ILE A 188 -0.76 0.03 34.26
C ILE A 188 -1.22 -1.40 33.99
N VAL A 189 -2.11 -1.89 34.83
CA VAL A 189 -2.82 -3.16 34.60
C VAL A 189 -4.17 -2.84 33.99
N ILE A 190 -4.50 -3.47 32.87
CA ILE A 190 -5.77 -3.31 32.18
C ILE A 190 -6.41 -4.68 32.08
N LYS A 191 -7.58 -4.83 32.69
CA LYS A 191 -8.42 -6.02 32.56
C LYS A 191 -9.58 -5.69 31.63
N VAL A 192 -9.84 -6.55 30.65
CA VAL A 192 -10.94 -6.37 29.70
C VAL A 192 -11.70 -7.68 29.61
N ARG A 193 -12.97 -7.68 30.00
CA ARG A 193 -13.84 -8.83 29.84
C ARG A 193 -14.45 -8.83 28.44
N ILE A 194 -14.35 -9.96 27.76
CA ILE A 194 -14.76 -10.12 26.37
C ILE A 194 -15.58 -11.38 26.27
N ALA A 195 -16.73 -11.30 25.61
CA ALA A 195 -17.60 -12.44 25.35
C ALA A 195 -17.84 -12.61 23.85
N ASN A 196 -17.67 -13.84 23.36
CA ASN A 196 -18.13 -14.25 22.05
C ASN A 196 -19.63 -14.55 22.14
N ILE A 197 -20.46 -13.69 21.56
CA ILE A 197 -21.92 -13.88 21.53
C ILE A 197 -22.40 -14.50 20.20
N GLY A 198 -21.48 -14.74 19.27
CA GLY A 198 -21.74 -15.38 17.99
C GLY A 198 -21.75 -16.91 18.07
N PHE A 199 -21.94 -17.54 16.92
CA PHE A 199 -22.07 -18.99 16.78
C PHE A 199 -20.76 -19.71 16.43
N VAL A 200 -19.68 -18.96 16.17
CA VAL A 200 -18.42 -19.49 15.65
C VAL A 200 -17.27 -19.16 16.61
N ALA A 201 -16.45 -20.17 16.91
CA ALA A 201 -15.24 -19.97 17.71
C ALA A 201 -14.24 -19.08 16.95
N GLY A 202 -13.57 -18.17 17.66
CA GLY A 202 -12.72 -17.19 17.00
C GLY A 202 -11.67 -16.57 17.90
N HIS A 203 -10.74 -15.87 17.25
CA HIS A 203 -9.82 -14.99 17.94
C HIS A 203 -10.33 -13.57 17.93
N GLU A 204 -10.12 -12.90 19.05
CA GLU A 204 -10.29 -11.46 19.23
C GLU A 204 -8.94 -10.84 19.61
N VAL A 205 -8.65 -9.62 19.14
CA VAL A 205 -7.45 -8.86 19.48
C VAL A 205 -7.83 -7.60 20.24
N VAL A 206 -7.51 -7.57 21.54
CA VAL A 206 -7.64 -6.41 22.41
C VAL A 206 -6.50 -5.45 22.12
N GLN A 207 -6.78 -4.18 21.90
CA GLN A 207 -5.77 -3.15 21.65
C GLN A 207 -5.89 -1.99 22.62
N VAL A 208 -4.78 -1.62 23.25
CA VAL A 208 -4.69 -0.52 24.21
C VAL A 208 -3.99 0.67 23.58
N TYR A 209 -4.71 1.79 23.50
CA TYR A 209 -4.18 3.06 23.03
C TYR A 209 -4.04 4.08 24.16
N ILE A 210 -2.95 4.83 24.16
CA ILE A 210 -2.74 5.96 25.07
C ILE A 210 -2.83 7.28 24.29
N LEU A 211 -3.67 8.19 24.78
CA LEU A 211 -3.88 9.53 24.23
C LEU A 211 -3.10 10.57 25.05
N GLY A 212 -2.19 11.30 24.40
CA GLY A 212 -1.55 12.46 25.01
C GLY A 212 -2.45 13.69 24.92
N ILE A 213 -3.05 14.14 26.05
CA ILE A 213 -3.98 15.29 26.05
C ILE A 213 -3.25 16.62 25.77
N LYS A 214 -2.05 16.80 26.34
CA LYS A 214 -1.18 17.97 26.15
C LYS A 214 0.28 17.51 26.09
N PRO A 215 0.72 16.89 24.99
CA PRO A 215 2.05 16.30 24.94
C PRO A 215 3.12 17.41 24.90
N ALA A 216 4.21 17.20 25.64
CA ALA A 216 5.35 18.14 25.67
C ALA A 216 6.14 18.16 24.34
N VAL A 217 6.00 17.11 23.53
CA VAL A 217 6.64 16.96 22.22
C VAL A 217 5.61 16.60 21.15
N PRO A 218 5.85 16.93 19.87
CA PRO A 218 5.02 16.45 18.77
C PRO A 218 5.02 14.91 18.74
N ARG A 219 3.84 14.31 18.85
CA ARG A 219 3.64 12.85 18.81
C ARG A 219 2.30 12.50 18.19
N ALA A 220 2.08 11.21 17.94
CA ALA A 220 0.79 10.74 17.46
C ALA A 220 -0.30 11.03 18.51
N ARG A 221 -1.51 11.35 18.04
CA ARG A 221 -2.65 11.64 18.93
C ARG A 221 -2.94 10.45 19.84
N GLU A 222 -3.01 9.26 19.26
CA GLU A 222 -3.22 7.99 19.95
C GLU A 222 -2.09 7.03 19.54
N GLU A 223 -1.50 6.36 20.51
CA GLU A 223 -0.42 5.39 20.28
C GLU A 223 -0.84 4.02 20.81
N LEU A 224 -0.74 2.98 19.97
CA LEU A 224 -0.90 1.60 20.40
C LEU A 224 0.26 1.25 21.33
N LYS A 225 -0.05 0.83 22.56
CA LYS A 225 0.96 0.50 23.58
C LYS A 225 1.03 -0.98 23.90
N ALA A 226 -0.10 -1.67 23.77
CA ALA A 226 -0.16 -3.10 23.97
C ALA A 226 -1.34 -3.69 23.21
N PHE A 227 -1.27 -4.99 22.97
CA PHE A 227 -2.38 -5.78 22.47
C PHE A 227 -2.30 -7.20 23.02
N ASP A 228 -3.44 -7.87 23.11
CA ASP A 228 -3.52 -9.29 23.46
C ASP A 228 -4.49 -9.99 22.51
N LYS A 229 -4.21 -11.25 22.17
CA LYS A 229 -5.03 -12.06 21.27
C LYS A 229 -5.61 -13.24 22.02
N ILE A 230 -6.92 -13.26 22.15
CA ILE A 230 -7.65 -14.26 22.94
C ILE A 230 -8.49 -15.16 22.03
N TRP A 231 -8.56 -16.45 22.33
CA TRP A 231 -9.48 -17.39 21.68
C TRP A 231 -10.74 -17.54 22.53
N LEU A 232 -11.91 -17.51 21.89
CA LEU A 232 -13.21 -17.65 22.55
C LEU A 232 -14.09 -18.65 21.79
N GLU A 233 -14.59 -19.66 22.49
CA GLU A 233 -15.66 -20.52 22.00
C GLU A 233 -17.00 -19.76 21.95
N PRO A 234 -18.01 -20.21 21.16
CA PRO A 234 -19.34 -19.61 21.15
C PRO A 234 -19.94 -19.53 22.55
N GLY A 235 -20.40 -18.35 22.96
CA GLY A 235 -20.94 -18.07 24.29
C GLY A 235 -19.91 -17.95 25.42
N GLU A 236 -18.61 -18.13 25.14
CA GLU A 236 -17.56 -18.02 26.13
C GLU A 236 -17.24 -16.55 26.46
N ALA A 237 -16.97 -16.28 27.74
CA ALA A 237 -16.41 -15.00 28.18
C ALA A 237 -15.09 -15.21 28.92
N LYS A 238 -14.05 -14.44 28.54
CA LYS A 238 -12.74 -14.43 29.20
C LYS A 238 -12.30 -13.00 29.52
N THR A 239 -11.35 -12.86 30.44
CA THR A 239 -10.73 -11.57 30.77
C THR A 239 -9.32 -11.52 30.21
N ALA A 240 -9.06 -10.60 29.27
CA ALA A 240 -7.71 -10.26 28.85
C ALA A 240 -7.06 -9.37 29.92
N THR A 241 -5.85 -9.71 30.36
CA THR A 241 -5.08 -8.91 31.33
C THR A 241 -3.81 -8.43 30.65
N ILE A 242 -3.68 -7.11 30.51
CA ILE A 242 -2.58 -6.46 29.81
C ILE A 242 -1.83 -5.59 30.82
N GLU A 243 -0.54 -5.87 30.97
CA GLU A 243 0.35 -5.12 31.85
C GLU A 243 1.28 -4.25 31.02
N ILE A 244 1.33 -2.96 31.34
CA ILE A 244 2.19 -1.99 30.68
C ILE A 244 2.99 -1.25 31.75
N SER A 245 4.31 -1.29 31.67
CA SER A 245 5.15 -0.47 32.55
C SER A 245 4.92 1.01 32.27
N GLU A 246 5.05 1.86 33.30
CA GLU A 246 4.94 3.31 33.15
C GLU A 246 5.85 3.85 32.04
N ARG A 247 7.09 3.33 31.97
CA ARG A 247 8.04 3.64 30.90
C ARG A 247 7.46 3.32 29.52
N ASN A 248 6.96 2.12 29.28
CA ASN A 248 6.46 1.75 27.96
C ASN A 248 5.18 2.51 27.61
N ALA A 249 4.33 2.78 28.60
CA ALA A 249 3.10 3.53 28.44
C ALA A 249 3.38 4.98 28.03
N PHE A 250 4.25 5.67 28.76
CA PHE A 250 4.33 7.13 28.66
C PHE A 250 5.58 7.64 27.95
N SER A 251 6.66 6.86 27.86
CA SER A 251 7.92 7.38 27.36
C SER A 251 7.87 7.92 25.93
N TRP A 252 8.70 8.94 25.71
CA TRP A 252 8.99 9.51 24.41
C TRP A 252 10.50 9.75 24.29
N TRP A 253 10.96 9.90 23.04
CA TRP A 253 12.34 10.28 22.77
C TRP A 253 12.45 11.81 22.73
N ASP A 254 13.32 12.41 23.54
CA ASP A 254 13.68 13.83 23.40
C ASP A 254 14.95 13.96 22.54
N HIS A 255 14.79 14.55 21.35
CA HIS A 255 15.88 14.79 20.42
C HIS A 255 16.95 15.76 20.95
N ARG A 256 16.60 16.62 21.93
CA ARG A 256 17.52 17.58 22.56
C ARG A 256 18.47 16.90 23.52
N THR A 257 17.96 15.98 24.33
CA THR A 257 18.73 15.25 25.33
C THR A 257 19.31 13.95 24.78
N LYS A 258 18.85 13.48 23.61
CA LYS A 258 19.19 12.19 23.00
C LYS A 258 18.95 11.03 23.97
N GLY A 259 17.88 11.12 24.75
CA GLY A 259 17.49 10.15 25.76
C GLY A 259 15.99 9.91 25.77
N GLY A 260 15.59 8.78 26.36
CA GLY A 260 14.18 8.50 26.65
C GLY A 260 13.74 9.23 27.92
N GLU A 261 12.66 9.99 27.83
CA GLU A 261 11.99 10.63 28.96
C GLU A 261 10.68 9.89 29.26
N CYS A 262 10.18 9.97 30.49
CA CYS A 262 8.92 9.37 30.95
C CYS A 262 8.01 10.44 31.52
#